data_AF-A0A7V3UYF0-F1
#
_entry.id   AF-A0A7V3UYF0-F1
#
_cell.length_a   1.000
_cell.length_b   1.000
_cell.length_c   1.000
_cell.angle_alpha   90.00
_cell.angle_beta   90.00
_cell.angle_gamma   90.00
#
_symmetry.space_group_name_H-M   'P 1'
#
loop_
_entity.id
_entity.type
_entity.pdbx_description
1 polymer ?
#
loop_
_entity_poly.entity_id
_entity_poly.type
_entity_poly.pdbx_seq_one_letter_code
_entity_poly.pdbx_strand_id
1 'polypeptide(L)'
;MAVIWLGLGALHSGYIAVRLCRPDSRDLALRKLLSVSRPDEIVGLIWEPWFHSPPVDYCNGGQALRRNPTLRQWARPLRPLGVVGYDAARLRALRPRWFILSEVEQRDYIRTGQASELWEVLAAEYVPVAAWNDGPWGTLVPRSLAPPQDWLYPAMPLWLLARRDTSRAAEAGLRGPPAPAG
;
A
#
# COMPACT_ATOMS: atom_id res chain seq x y z
N MET A 1 36.44 -21.23 -12.57
CA MET A 1 35.21 -21.27 -11.74
C MET A 1 35.00 -19.97 -10.95
N ALA A 2 35.95 -19.50 -10.13
CA ALA A 2 35.79 -18.27 -9.34
C ALA A 2 35.46 -17.01 -10.19
N VAL A 3 36.14 -16.83 -11.33
CA VAL A 3 35.89 -15.70 -12.25
C VAL A 3 34.45 -15.70 -12.81
N ILE A 4 33.89 -16.87 -13.08
CA ILE A 4 32.51 -17.01 -13.56
C ILE A 4 31.53 -16.59 -12.46
N TRP A 5 31.75 -17.04 -11.22
CA TRP A 5 30.92 -16.66 -10.09
C TRP A 5 31.00 -15.17 -9.76
N LEU A 6 32.20 -14.57 -9.85
CA LEU A 6 32.38 -13.13 -9.69
C LEU A 6 31.67 -12.33 -10.78
N GLY A 7 31.76 -12.78 -12.04
CA GLY A 7 31.04 -12.17 -13.15
C GLY A 7 29.52 -12.24 -13.00
N LEU A 8 28.99 -13.40 -12.61
CA LEU A 8 27.55 -13.58 -12.33
C LEU A 8 27.10 -12.72 -11.15
N GLY A 9 27.90 -12.64 -10.09
CA GLY A 9 27.64 -11.78 -8.93
C GLY A 9 27.56 -10.31 -9.32
N ALA A 10 28.53 -9.81 -10.09
CA ALA A 10 28.55 -8.42 -10.55
C ALA A 10 27.35 -8.07 -11.45
N LEU A 11 27.00 -8.97 -12.39
CA LEU A 11 25.82 -8.81 -13.24
C LEU A 11 24.52 -8.77 -12.41
N HIS A 12 24.41 -9.64 -11.41
CA HIS A 12 23.26 -9.68 -10.53
C HIS A 12 23.15 -8.42 -9.66
N SER A 13 24.26 -7.96 -9.08
CA SER A 13 24.31 -6.70 -8.33
C SER A 13 23.96 -5.50 -9.20
N GLY A 14 24.48 -5.44 -10.43
CA GLY A 14 24.13 -4.40 -11.40
C GLY A 14 22.64 -4.42 -11.78
N TYR A 15 22.08 -5.60 -12.01
CA TYR A 15 20.65 -5.77 -12.25
C TYR A 15 19.80 -5.28 -11.07
N ILE A 16 20.16 -5.67 -9.84
CA ILE A 16 19.46 -5.22 -8.61
C ILE A 16 19.58 -3.70 -8.48
N ALA A 17 20.77 -3.13 -8.66
CA ALA A 17 20.96 -1.68 -8.58
C ALA A 17 20.06 -0.92 -9.56
N VAL A 18 20.00 -1.37 -10.82
CA VAL A 18 19.10 -0.78 -11.84
C VAL A 18 17.63 -0.91 -11.44
N ARG A 19 17.23 -2.05 -10.85
CA ARG A 19 15.85 -2.25 -10.37
C ARG A 19 15.52 -1.36 -9.18
N LEU A 20 16.45 -1.15 -8.25
CA LEU A 20 16.28 -0.27 -7.09
C LEU A 20 16.19 1.21 -7.47
N CYS A 21 16.73 1.61 -8.64
CA CYS A 21 16.57 2.96 -9.16
C CYS A 21 15.22 3.22 -9.84
N ARG A 22 14.40 2.19 -10.10
CA ARG A 22 13.09 2.35 -10.71
C ARG A 22 12.03 2.63 -9.64
N PRO A 23 10.98 3.43 -9.96
CA PRO A 23 9.84 3.58 -9.06
C PRO A 23 9.23 2.22 -8.74
N ASP A 24 8.96 1.97 -7.46
CA ASP A 24 8.29 0.75 -7.02
C ASP A 24 6.76 0.94 -6.92
N SER A 25 6.04 -0.11 -6.54
CA SER A 25 4.58 -0.06 -6.32
C SER A 25 4.11 1.11 -5.42
N ARG A 26 4.90 1.49 -4.40
CA ARG A 26 4.56 2.56 -3.45
C ARG A 26 4.66 3.93 -4.11
N ASP A 27 5.70 4.16 -4.89
CA ASP A 27 5.88 5.38 -5.67
C ASP A 27 4.78 5.54 -6.73
N LEU A 28 4.46 4.45 -7.44
CA LEU A 28 3.42 4.45 -8.46
C LEU A 28 2.04 4.68 -7.85
N ALA A 29 1.76 4.05 -6.71
CA ALA A 29 0.52 4.24 -5.96
C ALA A 29 0.38 5.69 -5.46
N LEU A 30 1.46 6.28 -4.93
CA LEU A 30 1.44 7.69 -4.53
C LEU A 30 1.17 8.61 -5.71
N ARG A 31 1.89 8.44 -6.83
CA ARG A 31 1.68 9.26 -8.04
C ARG A 31 0.24 9.15 -8.55
N LYS A 32 -0.32 7.93 -8.55
CA LYS A 32 -1.71 7.72 -8.94
C LYS A 32 -2.66 8.41 -7.98
N LEU A 33 -2.51 8.22 -6.67
CA LEU A 33 -3.31 8.88 -5.65
C LEU A 33 -3.28 10.41 -5.85
N LEU A 34 -2.11 11.01 -5.98
CA LEU A 34 -1.97 12.47 -6.11
C LEU A 34 -2.59 13.02 -7.39
N SER A 35 -2.60 12.24 -8.48
CA SER A 35 -3.22 12.65 -9.74
C SER A 35 -4.74 12.53 -9.76
N VAL A 36 -5.32 11.69 -8.90
CA VAL A 36 -6.79 11.48 -8.85
C VAL A 36 -7.48 12.14 -7.66
N SER A 37 -6.74 12.42 -6.58
CA SER A 37 -7.30 12.97 -5.34
C SER A 37 -7.10 14.49 -5.22
N ARG A 38 -8.07 15.15 -4.61
CA ARG A 38 -7.96 16.57 -4.21
C ARG A 38 -7.22 16.71 -2.87
N PRO A 39 -6.60 17.88 -2.60
CA PRO A 39 -5.83 18.10 -1.36
C PRO A 39 -6.64 17.93 -0.06
N ASP A 40 -7.95 18.16 -0.09
CA ASP A 40 -8.87 18.09 1.06
C ASP A 40 -9.51 16.71 1.25
N GLU A 41 -9.31 15.78 0.31
CA GLU A 41 -9.91 14.45 0.36
C GLU A 41 -9.15 13.51 1.30
N ILE A 42 -9.89 12.86 2.19
CA ILE A 42 -9.33 11.91 3.16
C ILE A 42 -8.94 10.61 2.46
N VAL A 43 -7.73 10.13 2.77
CA VAL A 43 -7.20 8.82 2.39
C VAL A 43 -7.24 7.88 3.58
N GLY A 44 -8.04 6.83 3.46
CA GLY A 44 -8.22 5.77 4.43
C GLY A 44 -7.11 4.73 4.39
N LEU A 45 -6.70 4.28 5.57
CA LEU A 45 -5.69 3.23 5.78
C LEU A 45 -6.10 2.38 6.97
N ILE A 46 -5.77 1.08 6.98
CA ILE A 46 -6.01 0.23 8.15
C ILE A 46 -5.11 0.66 9.32
N TRP A 47 -3.83 0.93 9.08
CA TRP A 47 -2.91 1.43 10.10
C TRP A 47 -2.14 2.65 9.60
N GLU A 48 -1.25 3.16 10.45
CA GLU A 48 -0.39 4.29 10.12
C GLU A 48 0.53 3.99 8.93
N PRO A 49 0.76 4.95 8.01
CA PRO A 49 1.67 4.74 6.88
C PRO A 49 3.01 4.18 7.36
N TRP A 50 3.40 3.05 6.77
CA TRP A 50 4.63 2.34 7.13
C TRP A 50 5.37 1.89 5.87
N PHE A 51 6.39 1.02 5.98
CA PHE A 51 7.25 0.66 4.84
C PHE A 51 6.48 0.12 3.63
N HIS A 52 5.31 -0.52 3.81
CA HIS A 52 4.56 -1.14 2.70
C HIS A 52 3.46 -0.24 2.16
N SER A 53 3.26 0.94 2.76
CA SER A 53 2.30 1.93 2.27
C SER A 53 2.99 2.89 1.29
N PRO A 54 2.24 3.51 0.35
CA PRO A 54 2.72 4.69 -0.36
C PRO A 54 3.13 5.78 0.64
N PRO A 55 4.19 6.56 0.38
CA PRO A 55 4.69 7.57 1.33
C PRO A 55 3.79 8.82 1.34
N VAL A 56 2.54 8.63 1.79
CA VAL A 56 1.49 9.66 1.87
C VAL A 56 1.70 10.65 3.01
N ASP A 57 2.59 10.32 3.94
CA ASP A 57 3.13 11.22 4.96
C ASP A 57 4.59 10.84 5.19
N TYR A 58 5.44 11.86 5.39
CA TYR A 58 6.85 11.69 5.67
C TYR A 58 7.11 11.28 7.14
N CYS A 59 6.16 11.57 8.02
CA CYS A 59 6.23 11.19 9.43
C CYS A 59 5.67 9.78 9.66
N ASN A 60 6.51 8.77 9.45
CA ASN A 60 6.12 7.36 9.48
C ASN A 60 5.98 6.78 10.90
N GLY A 61 6.46 7.45 11.96
CA GLY A 61 6.42 6.89 13.33
C GLY A 61 5.08 7.07 14.07
N GLY A 62 3.98 7.26 13.34
CA GLY A 62 2.62 7.19 13.85
C GLY A 62 2.09 8.41 14.63
N GLN A 63 0.89 8.27 15.20
CA GLN A 63 0.16 9.35 15.88
C GLN A 63 0.94 10.02 17.01
N ALA A 64 1.75 9.26 17.76
CA ALA A 64 2.55 9.79 18.85
C ALA A 64 3.53 10.87 18.38
N LEU A 65 4.20 10.64 17.24
CA LEU A 65 5.09 11.62 16.63
C LEU A 65 4.34 12.83 16.08
N ARG A 66 3.16 12.62 15.47
CA ARG A 66 2.36 13.73 14.94
C ARG A 66 1.77 14.64 16.00
N ARG A 67 1.48 14.09 17.18
CA ARG A 67 0.95 14.83 18.34
C ARG A 67 2.07 15.48 19.15
N ASN A 68 3.32 15.04 19.00
CA ASN A 68 4.46 15.66 19.65
C ASN A 68 4.77 17.01 18.98
N PRO A 69 4.71 18.14 19.72
CA PRO A 69 4.91 19.48 19.15
C PRO A 69 6.27 19.65 18.46
N THR A 70 7.31 19.04 19.01
CA THR A 70 8.67 19.06 18.45
C THR A 70 8.74 18.25 17.17
N LEU A 71 8.08 17.09 17.10
CA LEU A 71 8.18 16.17 15.97
C LEU A 71 7.20 16.47 14.83
N ARG A 72 6.11 17.17 15.14
CA ARG A 72 5.08 17.58 14.18
C ARG A 72 5.63 18.45 13.04
N GLN A 73 6.73 19.18 13.24
CA GLN A 73 7.32 20.01 12.19
C GLN A 73 7.79 19.19 10.97
N TRP A 74 8.08 17.90 11.16
CA TRP A 74 8.45 16.95 10.11
C TRP A 74 7.25 16.20 9.52
N ALA A 75 6.05 16.35 10.08
CA ALA A 75 4.83 15.85 9.47
C ALA A 75 4.54 16.64 8.20
N ARG A 76 4.44 15.90 7.09
CA ARG A 76 4.17 16.44 5.76
C ARG A 76 3.15 15.53 5.06
N PRO A 77 1.92 15.41 5.62
CA PRO A 77 0.89 14.62 4.97
C PRO A 77 0.56 15.26 3.63
N LEU A 78 0.65 14.46 2.57
CA LEU A 78 0.31 14.89 1.22
C LEU A 78 -1.21 14.97 1.04
N ARG A 79 -1.97 14.22 1.85
CA ARG A 79 -3.43 14.25 1.97
C ARG A 79 -3.84 14.03 3.43
N PRO A 80 -5.02 14.51 3.87
CA PRO A 80 -5.59 14.13 5.15
C PRO A 80 -5.67 12.60 5.27
N LEU A 81 -5.14 12.05 6.36
CA LEU A 81 -5.11 10.61 6.60
C LEU A 81 -6.17 10.19 7.60
N GLY A 82 -6.93 9.15 7.26
CA GLY A 82 -7.91 8.51 8.14
C GLY A 82 -7.48 7.08 8.45
N VAL A 83 -6.82 6.87 9.59
CA VAL A 83 -6.53 5.51 10.05
C VAL A 83 -7.79 4.90 10.65
N VAL A 84 -8.30 3.82 10.06
CA VAL A 84 -9.56 3.17 10.45
C VAL A 84 -9.35 1.97 11.38
N GLY A 85 -8.16 1.37 11.42
CA GLY A 85 -7.97 0.08 12.09
C GLY A 85 -8.74 -1.04 11.39
N TYR A 86 -8.98 -2.11 12.13
CA TYR A 86 -9.87 -3.21 11.72
C TYR A 86 -11.33 -2.93 12.12
N ASP A 87 -11.77 -1.67 12.09
CA ASP A 87 -13.08 -1.21 12.57
C ASP A 87 -13.94 -0.66 11.42
N ALA A 88 -15.00 -1.41 11.08
CA ALA A 88 -15.94 -1.07 10.03
C ALA A 88 -16.77 0.18 10.36
N ALA A 89 -17.15 0.39 11.62
CA ALA A 89 -17.89 1.57 12.04
C ALA A 89 -17.05 2.83 11.87
N ARG A 90 -15.76 2.75 12.17
CA ARG A 90 -14.82 3.85 11.95
C ARG A 90 -14.60 4.15 10.46
N LEU A 91 -14.54 3.12 9.60
CA LEU A 91 -14.51 3.32 8.15
C LEU A 91 -15.76 4.07 7.66
N ARG A 92 -16.94 3.65 8.11
CA ARG A 92 -18.23 4.30 7.77
C ARG A 92 -18.32 5.72 8.32
N ALA A 93 -17.77 5.99 9.51
CA ALA A 93 -17.76 7.33 10.10
C ALA A 93 -16.79 8.28 9.38
N LEU A 94 -15.56 7.83 9.11
CA LEU A 94 -14.54 8.65 8.45
C LEU A 94 -14.84 8.88 6.97
N ARG A 95 -15.60 7.97 6.33
CA ARG A 95 -16.04 8.10 4.94
C ARG A 95 -14.91 8.47 3.96
N PRO A 96 -13.69 7.90 4.07
CA PRO A 96 -12.57 8.33 3.23
C PRO A 96 -12.92 8.15 1.75
N ARG A 97 -12.49 9.09 0.92
CA ARG A 97 -12.80 9.02 -0.52
C ARG A 97 -11.93 7.98 -1.22
N TRP A 98 -10.69 7.89 -0.77
CA TRP A 98 -9.68 6.97 -1.27
C TRP A 98 -9.30 6.03 -0.15
N PHE A 99 -9.05 4.76 -0.45
CA PHE A 99 -8.56 3.79 0.52
C PHE A 99 -7.35 3.09 -0.05
N ILE A 100 -6.28 2.98 0.72
CA ILE A 100 -5.10 2.21 0.33
C ILE A 100 -5.07 0.93 1.13
N LEU A 101 -4.84 -0.17 0.42
CA LEU A 101 -4.71 -1.50 0.98
C LEU A 101 -3.44 -2.15 0.41
N SER A 102 -2.71 -2.92 1.22
CA SER A 102 -1.63 -3.78 0.74
C SER A 102 -1.95 -5.25 0.97
N GLU A 103 -1.09 -6.12 0.43
CA GLU A 103 -1.18 -7.56 0.66
C GLU A 103 -1.03 -7.92 2.16
N VAL A 104 -0.36 -7.09 2.98
CA VAL A 104 -0.19 -7.36 4.43
C VAL A 104 -1.56 -7.47 5.09
N GLU A 105 -2.38 -6.43 4.94
CA GLU A 105 -3.70 -6.36 5.57
C GLU A 105 -4.59 -7.53 5.09
N GLN A 106 -4.53 -7.84 3.78
CA GLN A 106 -5.30 -8.94 3.20
C GLN A 106 -4.85 -10.31 3.73
N ARG A 107 -3.54 -10.54 3.87
CA ARG A 107 -3.00 -11.80 4.40
C ARG A 107 -3.32 -11.97 5.87
N ASP A 108 -3.23 -10.91 6.66
CA ASP A 108 -3.58 -10.93 8.07
C ASP A 108 -5.07 -11.28 8.25
N TYR A 109 -5.93 -10.73 7.40
CA TYR A 109 -7.33 -11.14 7.33
C TYR A 109 -7.49 -12.62 6.98
N ILE A 110 -6.89 -13.08 5.88
CA ILE A 110 -7.00 -14.49 5.45
C ILE A 110 -6.51 -15.45 6.54
N ARG A 111 -5.46 -15.08 7.29
CA ARG A 111 -4.88 -15.91 8.36
C ARG A 111 -5.76 -15.96 9.59
N THR A 112 -6.40 -14.85 9.97
CA THR A 112 -7.08 -14.73 11.27
C THR A 112 -8.60 -14.77 11.18
N GLY A 113 -9.17 -14.47 10.01
CA GLY A 113 -10.60 -14.31 9.80
C GLY A 113 -11.23 -13.13 10.56
N GLN A 114 -10.43 -12.31 11.25
CA GLN A 114 -10.95 -11.23 12.09
C GLN A 114 -11.34 -10.00 11.27
N ALA A 115 -12.36 -9.27 11.74
CA ALA A 115 -12.86 -8.04 11.10
C ALA A 115 -13.43 -8.23 9.68
N SER A 116 -14.15 -9.33 9.46
CA SER A 116 -14.90 -9.58 8.20
C SER A 116 -15.79 -8.41 7.81
N GLU A 117 -16.42 -7.74 8.79
CA GLU A 117 -17.26 -6.58 8.55
C GLU A 117 -16.51 -5.44 7.83
N LEU A 118 -15.23 -5.21 8.14
CA LEU A 118 -14.44 -4.19 7.44
C LEU A 118 -14.30 -4.55 5.95
N TRP A 119 -14.00 -5.82 5.65
CA TRP A 119 -13.84 -6.31 4.29
C TRP A 119 -15.15 -6.30 3.51
N GLU A 120 -16.25 -6.62 4.15
CA GLU A 120 -17.60 -6.49 3.59
C GLU A 120 -17.91 -5.03 3.24
N VAL A 121 -17.59 -4.09 4.13
CA VAL A 121 -17.77 -2.64 3.86
C VAL A 121 -16.86 -2.18 2.72
N LEU A 122 -15.59 -2.58 2.71
CA LEU A 122 -14.68 -2.26 1.61
C LEU A 122 -15.21 -2.80 0.29
N ALA A 123 -15.74 -4.02 0.28
CA ALA A 123 -16.30 -4.64 -0.91
C ALA A 123 -17.58 -3.96 -1.41
N ALA A 124 -18.45 -3.60 -0.48
CA ALA A 124 -19.73 -2.96 -0.76
C ALA A 124 -19.55 -1.50 -1.19
N GLU A 125 -18.69 -0.73 -0.53
CA GLU A 125 -18.62 0.72 -0.68
C GLU A 125 -17.46 1.21 -1.56
N TYR A 126 -16.44 0.39 -1.82
CA TYR A 126 -15.27 0.80 -2.59
C TYR A 126 -15.08 -0.06 -3.84
N VAL A 127 -14.41 0.54 -4.83
CA VAL A 127 -14.02 -0.12 -6.09
C VAL A 127 -12.53 0.08 -6.33
N PRO A 128 -11.82 -0.92 -6.87
CA PRO A 128 -10.42 -0.78 -7.21
C PRO A 128 -10.24 0.19 -8.37
N VAL A 129 -9.31 1.13 -8.21
CA VAL A 129 -8.91 2.09 -9.25
C VAL A 129 -7.57 1.73 -9.85
N ALA A 130 -6.70 1.12 -9.05
CA ALA A 130 -5.41 0.63 -9.52
C ALA A 130 -4.85 -0.42 -8.57
N ALA A 131 -4.04 -1.31 -9.14
CA ALA A 131 -3.30 -2.35 -8.45
C ALA A 131 -1.85 -2.34 -8.94
N TRP A 132 -0.90 -2.50 -8.04
CA TRP A 132 0.52 -2.61 -8.36
C TRP A 132 1.08 -3.84 -7.68
N ASN A 133 1.86 -4.61 -8.41
CA ASN A 133 2.52 -5.83 -7.92
C ASN A 133 4.00 -5.86 -8.33
N ASP A 134 4.56 -4.68 -8.64
CA ASP A 134 5.91 -4.55 -9.16
C ASP A 134 6.86 -4.20 -8.03
N GLY A 135 7.52 -5.23 -7.51
CA GLY A 135 8.69 -5.08 -6.65
C GLY A 135 10.01 -5.20 -7.42
N PRO A 136 11.12 -4.64 -6.90
CA PRO A 136 12.44 -4.88 -7.46
C PRO A 136 12.80 -6.37 -7.45
N TRP A 137 12.16 -7.16 -6.58
CA TRP A 137 12.38 -8.59 -6.37
C TRP A 137 11.40 -9.53 -7.11
N GLY A 138 10.36 -8.99 -7.77
CA GLY A 138 9.14 -9.70 -8.18
C GLY A 138 9.27 -10.91 -9.13
N THR A 139 10.47 -11.24 -9.58
CA THR A 139 10.74 -12.40 -10.45
C THR A 139 11.98 -13.21 -10.08
N LEU A 140 12.79 -12.77 -9.11
CA LEU A 140 14.13 -13.34 -8.88
C LEU A 140 14.18 -14.39 -7.78
N VAL A 141 13.23 -14.37 -6.85
CA VAL A 141 13.19 -15.33 -5.75
C VAL A 141 11.85 -16.06 -5.81
N PRO A 142 11.84 -17.39 -5.99
CA PRO A 142 10.62 -18.18 -5.81
C PRO A 142 9.96 -17.78 -4.49
N ARG A 143 8.64 -17.57 -4.46
CA ARG A 143 7.93 -17.16 -3.23
C ARG A 143 8.20 -18.09 -2.03
N SER A 144 8.58 -19.34 -2.29
CA SER A 144 9.01 -20.34 -1.29
C SER A 144 10.41 -20.12 -0.72
N LEU A 145 11.27 -19.39 -1.42
CA LEU A 145 12.62 -18.98 -1.00
C LEU A 145 12.69 -17.49 -0.67
N ALA A 146 11.54 -16.82 -0.71
CA ALA A 146 11.42 -15.42 -0.38
C ALA A 146 12.03 -15.20 1.01
N PRO A 147 12.95 -14.24 1.16
CA PRO A 147 13.55 -13.97 2.45
C PRO A 147 12.48 -13.60 3.49
N PRO A 148 12.79 -13.65 4.79
CA PRO A 148 11.86 -13.31 5.88
C PRO A 148 11.09 -12.01 5.57
N GLN A 149 9.88 -11.86 6.14
CA GLN A 149 8.96 -10.74 5.86
C GLN A 149 9.63 -9.35 5.83
N ASP A 150 10.68 -9.16 6.64
CA ASP A 150 11.51 -7.95 6.70
C ASP A 150 12.27 -7.60 5.42
N TRP A 151 12.42 -8.52 4.49
CA TRP A 151 13.14 -8.34 3.23
C TRP A 151 12.19 -8.14 2.04
N LEU A 152 10.88 -8.37 2.24
CA LEU A 152 9.83 -8.25 1.21
C LEU A 152 9.18 -6.88 1.15
N TYR A 153 9.56 -5.96 2.05
CA TYR A 153 9.12 -4.57 2.08
C TYR A 153 9.12 -3.83 0.74
N PRO A 154 10.03 -4.12 -0.22
CA PRO A 154 10.03 -3.40 -1.50
C PRO A 154 9.00 -3.89 -2.54
N ALA A 155 8.29 -5.00 -2.30
CA ALA A 155 7.63 -5.75 -3.38
C ALA A 155 6.18 -6.15 -3.13
N MET A 156 5.50 -5.52 -2.18
CA MET A 156 4.15 -5.94 -1.81
C MET A 156 3.10 -5.44 -2.81
N PRO A 157 2.12 -6.28 -3.17
CA PRO A 157 0.93 -5.82 -3.85
C PRO A 157 0.26 -4.68 -3.09
N LEU A 158 -0.14 -3.65 -3.83
CA LEU A 158 -0.82 -2.47 -3.33
C LEU A 158 -2.05 -2.20 -4.18
N TRP A 159 -3.12 -1.76 -3.53
CA TRP A 159 -4.38 -1.40 -4.16
C TRP A 159 -4.82 -0.02 -3.70
N LEU A 160 -5.22 0.78 -4.68
CA LEU A 160 -5.92 2.04 -4.44
C LEU A 160 -7.39 1.83 -4.76
N LEU A 161 -8.25 2.06 -3.78
CA LEU A 161 -9.70 1.95 -3.90
C LEU A 161 -10.31 3.35 -3.88
N ALA A 162 -11.36 3.56 -4.67
CA ALA A 162 -12.21 4.74 -4.60
C ALA A 162 -13.58 4.36 -4.07
N ARG A 163 -14.20 5.27 -3.32
CA ARG A 163 -15.57 5.07 -2.87
C ARG A 163 -16.56 5.19 -4.03
N ARG A 164 -17.53 4.27 -4.11
CA ARG A 164 -18.50 4.13 -5.22
C ARG A 164 -19.36 5.37 -5.47
N ASP A 165 -19.72 6.10 -4.42
CA ASP A 165 -20.54 7.32 -4.49
C ASP A 165 -19.80 8.52 -5.12
N THR A 166 -18.50 8.39 -5.37
CA THR A 166 -17.66 9.47 -5.94
C THR A 166 -17.33 9.29 -7.42
N SER A 167 -18.20 8.58 -8.15
CA SER A 167 -18.08 8.07 -9.53
C SER A 167 -17.82 9.11 -10.64
N ARG A 168 -16.65 9.74 -10.58
CA ARG A 168 -15.79 10.03 -11.75
C ARG A 168 -14.64 9.02 -11.90
N ALA A 169 -14.36 8.20 -10.87
CA ALA A 169 -13.27 7.21 -10.88
C ALA A 169 -13.69 5.83 -11.43
N ALA A 170 -15.00 5.57 -11.56
CA ALA A 170 -15.55 4.26 -11.91
C ALA A 170 -15.48 3.92 -13.42
N GLU A 171 -15.03 4.85 -14.28
CA GLU A 171 -14.92 4.61 -15.73
C GLU A 171 -13.71 3.76 -16.14
N ALA A 172 -12.77 3.51 -15.23
CA ALA A 172 -11.64 2.60 -15.46
C ALA A 172 -11.86 1.27 -14.71
N GLY A 173 -12.74 0.42 -15.23
CA GLY A 173 -12.99 -0.91 -14.67
C GLY A 173 -11.74 -1.79 -14.68
N LEU A 174 -11.01 -1.82 -13.56
CA LEU A 174 -9.97 -2.80 -13.26
C LEU A 174 -10.51 -3.85 -12.27
N ARG A 175 -10.18 -5.12 -12.47
CA ARG A 175 -10.54 -6.21 -11.54
C ARG A 175 -9.50 -6.31 -10.40
N GLY A 176 -9.96 -6.02 -9.17
CA GLY A 176 -9.42 -6.49 -7.86
C GLY A 176 -8.77 -5.42 -6.94
N PRO A 177 -9.05 -5.38 -5.60
CA PRO A 177 -9.90 -6.23 -4.77
C PRO A 177 -11.17 -5.47 -4.29
N PRO A 178 -12.33 -6.08 -4.48
CA PRO A 178 -12.86 -6.97 -3.46
C PRO A 178 -13.20 -8.35 -4.07
N ALA A 179 -13.21 -9.47 -3.35
CA ALA A 179 -13.37 -9.70 -1.91
C ALA A 179 -12.52 -10.91 -1.45
N PRO A 180 -12.41 -11.14 -0.14
CA PRO A 180 -12.38 -12.50 0.39
C PRO A 180 -13.77 -12.84 0.95
N ALA A 181 -14.62 -13.43 0.11
CA ALA A 181 -15.78 -14.18 0.57
C ALA A 181 -15.30 -15.58 1.01
N GLY A 182 -15.69 -15.99 2.22
CA GLY A 182 -15.82 -17.39 2.60
C GLY A 182 -17.30 -17.74 2.59
#